data_AF-A0A1C0VRJ2-F1
#
_entry.id   AF-A0A1C0VRJ2-F1
#
_cell.length_a   1.000
_cell.length_b   1.000
_cell.length_c   1.000
_cell.angle_alpha   90.00
_cell.angle_beta   90.00
_cell.angle_gamma   90.00
#
_symmetry.space_group_name_H-M   'P 1'
#
loop_
_entity.id
_entity.type
_entity.pdbx_description
1 polymer ?
#
loop_
_entity_poly.entity_id
_entity_poly.type
_entity_poly.pdbx_seq_one_letter_code
_entity_poly.pdbx_strand_id
1 'polypeptide(L)' 'MAVPKKKTSKSKRNMRKATWKHKATVAAQKALSLGKSVLTGRSHSFIYPSNEEEEEE' A
#
# COMPACT_ATOMS: atom_id res chain seq x y z
N MET A 1 -24.11 11.18 -25.31
CA MET A 1 -22.97 10.89 -24.40
C MET A 1 -21.76 11.68 -24.87
N ALA A 2 -20.97 12.23 -23.93
CA ALA A 2 -19.76 12.96 -24.29
C ALA A 2 -18.68 12.01 -24.79
N VAL A 3 -18.10 12.31 -25.96
CA VAL A 3 -16.99 11.56 -26.55
C VAL A 3 -15.76 12.44 -26.72
N PRO A 4 -14.55 11.92 -26.48
CA PRO A 4 -13.33 12.69 -26.64
C PRO A 4 -13.10 13.01 -28.11
N LYS A 5 -12.98 14.31 -28.43
CA LYS A 5 -12.72 14.77 -29.81
C LYS A 5 -11.36 14.30 -30.34
N LYS A 6 -10.38 14.12 -29.46
CA LYS A 6 -9.00 13.72 -29.79
C LYS A 6 -8.45 12.79 -28.71
N LYS A 7 -7.47 11.95 -29.09
CA LYS A 7 -6.76 11.10 -28.15
C LYS A 7 -5.95 11.95 -27.15
N THR A 8 -5.86 11.47 -25.93
CA THR A 8 -4.96 12.07 -24.93
C THR A 8 -3.50 11.89 -25.37
N SER A 9 -2.65 12.90 -25.14
CA SER A 9 -1.22 12.80 -25.44
C SER A 9 -0.55 11.67 -24.63
N LYS A 10 0.54 11.12 -25.17
CA LYS A 10 1.30 10.05 -24.50
C LYS A 10 1.72 10.47 -23.08
N SER A 11 2.19 11.72 -22.92
CA SER A 11 2.59 12.29 -21.63
C SER A 11 1.44 12.29 -20.61
N LYS A 12 0.29 12.89 -20.94
CA LYS A 12 -0.87 12.93 -20.01
C LYS A 12 -1.39 11.55 -19.61
N ARG A 13 -1.35 10.57 -20.53
CA ARG A 13 -1.70 9.17 -20.22
C ARG A 13 -0.69 8.55 -19.25
N ASN A 14 0.60 8.73 -19.52
CA ASN A 14 1.67 8.16 -18.70
C ASN A 14 1.70 8.77 -17.29
N MET A 15 1.46 10.08 -17.16
CA MET A 15 1.33 10.74 -15.85
C MET A 15 0.24 10.09 -14.98
N ARG A 16 -0.96 9.86 -15.53
CA ARG A 16 -2.04 9.19 -14.79
C ARG A 16 -1.66 7.77 -14.35
N LYS A 17 -0.96 7.02 -15.22
CA LYS A 17 -0.44 5.69 -14.88
C LYS A 17 0.62 5.76 -13.77
N ALA A 18 1.48 6.77 -13.78
CA ALA A 18 2.47 6.99 -12.72
C ALA A 18 1.79 7.27 -11.37
N THR A 19 0.77 8.14 -11.34
CA THR A 19 -0.03 8.39 -10.14
C THR A 19 -0.67 7.12 -9.60
N TRP A 20 -1.22 6.26 -10.47
CA TRP A 20 -1.80 4.99 -10.06
C TRP A 20 -0.75 4.05 -9.45
N LYS A 21 0.43 3.94 -10.07
CA LYS A 21 1.56 3.15 -9.55
C LYS A 21 2.12 3.68 -8.23
N HIS A 22 2.13 4.99 -8.02
CA HIS A 22 2.63 5.61 -6.80
C HIS A 22 1.81 5.23 -5.56
N LYS A 23 0.52 4.93 -5.72
CA LYS A 23 -0.30 4.41 -4.61
C LYS A 23 0.26 3.09 -4.07
N ALA A 24 0.71 2.21 -4.96
CA ALA A 24 1.30 0.93 -4.56
C ALA A 24 2.64 1.13 -3.82
N THR A 25 3.46 2.08 -4.23
CA THR A 25 4.74 2.37 -3.54
C THR A 25 4.50 2.87 -2.11
N VAL A 26 3.51 3.74 -1.92
CA VAL A 26 3.13 4.22 -0.57
C VAL A 26 2.59 3.10 0.30
N ALA A 27 1.76 2.21 -0.26
CA ALA A 27 1.25 1.04 0.47
C ALA A 27 2.38 0.08 0.87
N ALA A 28 3.33 -0.19 -0.03
CA ALA A 28 4.48 -1.04 0.25
C ALA A 28 5.36 -0.48 1.38
N GLN A 29 5.61 0.84 1.39
CA GLN A 29 6.38 1.48 2.44
C GLN A 29 5.71 1.33 3.82
N LYS A 30 4.38 1.52 3.90
CA LYS A 30 3.61 1.33 5.13
C LYS A 30 3.62 -0.13 5.59
N ALA A 31 3.47 -1.07 4.68
CA ALA A 31 3.51 -2.50 4.99
C ALA A 31 4.89 -2.91 5.55
N LEU A 32 5.98 -2.41 4.96
CA LEU A 32 7.34 -2.66 5.45
C LEU A 32 7.58 -2.07 6.83
N SER A 33 7.12 -0.84 7.10
CA SER A 33 7.24 -0.25 8.45
C SER A 33 6.45 -1.04 9.47
N LEU A 34 5.25 -1.49 9.11
CA LEU A 34 4.39 -2.28 9.99
C LEU A 34 5.03 -3.64 10.29
N GLY A 35 5.51 -4.36 9.29
CA GLY A 35 6.18 -5.65 9.49
C GLY A 35 7.41 -5.54 10.39
N LYS A 36 8.23 -4.49 10.24
CA LYS A 36 9.35 -4.23 11.16
C LYS A 36 8.88 -3.97 12.59
N SER A 37 7.76 -3.25 12.77
CA SER A 37 7.18 -2.99 14.08
C SER A 37 6.78 -4.30 14.77
N VAL A 38 6.06 -5.18 14.06
CA VAL A 38 5.65 -6.50 14.56
C VAL A 38 6.86 -7.32 14.98
N LEU A 39 7.86 -7.46 14.11
CA LEU A 39 9.05 -8.27 14.37
C LEU A 39 9.87 -7.80 15.57
N THR A 40 9.82 -6.52 15.92
CA THR A 40 10.59 -5.99 17.06
C THR A 40 9.86 -6.09 18.39
N GLY A 41 8.55 -6.35 18.41
CA GLY A 41 7.74 -6.48 19.64
C GLY A 41 7.67 -5.21 20.51
N ARG A 42 8.21 -4.08 20.05
CA ARG A 42 8.30 -2.82 20.82
C ARG A 42 7.09 -1.90 20.65
N SER A 43 6.19 -2.20 19.73
CA SER A 43 5.00 -1.38 19.51
C SER A 43 3.88 -1.76 20.47
N HIS A 44 3.52 -0.83 21.36
CA HIS A 44 2.39 -0.97 22.28
C HIS A 44 1.06 -0.46 21.72
N SER A 45 1.03 0.03 20.46
CA SER A 45 -0.15 0.69 19.90
C SER A 45 -1.13 -0.24 19.18
N PHE A 46 -0.69 -1.43 18.77
CA PHE A 46 -1.54 -2.41 18.09
C PHE A 46 -1.13 -3.82 18.50
N ILE A 47 -2.12 -4.70 18.63
CA ILE A 47 -1.93 -6.10 18.99
C ILE A 47 -1.91 -6.90 17.69
N TYR A 48 -0.93 -7.79 17.55
CA TYR A 48 -0.85 -8.73 16.45
C TYR A 48 -0.87 -10.14 17.06
N PRO A 49 -1.86 -10.99 16.75
CA PRO A 49 -1.90 -12.34 17.29
C PRO A 49 -0.70 -13.10 16.73
N SER A 50 0.21 -13.50 17.61
CA SER A 50 1.31 -14.40 17.27
C SER A 50 0.84 -15.84 17.44
N ASN A 51 1.37 -16.78 16.63
CA ASN A 51 1.02 -18.20 16.72
C ASN A 51 1.18 -18.81 18.13
N GLU A 52 2.00 -18.22 19.00
CA GLU A 52 2.11 -18.64 20.41
C GLU A 52 0.82 -18.38 21.21
N GLU A 53 0.01 -17.38 20.83
CA GLU A 53 -1.31 -17.11 21.42
C GLU A 53 -2.42 -17.98 20.78
N GLU A 54 -2.24 -18.46 19.54
CA GLU A 54 -3.18 -19.39 18.88
C GLU A 54 -3.04 -20.85 19.38
N GLU A 55 -1.88 -21.24 19.93
CA GLU A 55 -1.67 -22.57 20.53
C GLU A 55 -2.13 -22.65 22.01
N GLU A 56 -2.32 -21.50 22.67
CA GLU A 56 -2.81 -21.41 24.06
C GLU A 56 -4.35 -21.26 24.16
N GLU A 57 -5.07 -21.05 23.05
CA GLU A 57 -6.55 -21.07 22.94
C GLU A 57 -7.12 -22.44 22.53
#